data_AF-A0A2V5VDP4-F1
#
_entry.id   AF-A0A2V5VDP4-F1
#
_cell.length_a   1.000
_cell.length_b   1.000
_cell.length_c   1.000
_cell.angle_alpha   90.00
_cell.angle_beta   90.00
_cell.angle_gamma   90.00
#
_symmetry.space_group_name_H-M   'P 1'
#
loop_
_entity.id
_entity.type
_entity.pdbx_description
1 polymer ?
#
loop_
_entity_poly.entity_id
_entity_poly.type
_entity_poly.pdbx_seq_one_letter_code
_entity_poly.pdbx_strand_id
1 'polypeptide(L)'
;MRTQTLDFLPTVQQIVKETSAKDRIFVWGSTPQLYSFSGRRMATRFVSCTHLVGAYASRPREVRDRAESVIPGTWDMFQADWEAHPPALIIDMSTVDPFWAAHPMTRYPVLRAYLANYRVEGVINGETIYRRL
;
A
#
# COMPACT_ATOMS: atom_id res chain seq x y z
N MET A 1 10.68 27.02 -9.44
CA MET A 1 9.96 27.03 -8.15
C MET A 1 9.00 25.86 -8.15
N ARG A 2 9.26 24.81 -7.36
CA ARG A 2 8.45 23.59 -7.38
C ARG A 2 7.60 23.61 -6.12
N THR A 3 6.43 24.23 -6.19
CA THR A 3 5.39 24.07 -5.18
C THR A 3 4.93 22.62 -5.31
N GLN A 4 5.65 21.70 -4.68
CA GLN A 4 5.14 20.37 -4.39
C GLN A 4 4.11 20.57 -3.29
N THR A 5 2.97 21.14 -3.69
CA THR A 5 1.79 21.28 -2.86
C THR A 5 1.49 19.89 -2.32
N LEU A 6 0.95 19.83 -1.11
CA LEU A 6 0.70 18.57 -0.41
C LEU A 6 -0.42 17.78 -1.11
N ASP A 7 -0.15 17.24 -2.30
CA ASP A 7 -1.10 16.62 -3.22
C ASP A 7 -1.72 15.33 -2.63
N PHE A 8 -1.13 14.83 -1.54
CA PHE A 8 -1.63 13.71 -0.74
C PHE A 8 -2.64 14.12 0.34
N LEU A 9 -2.86 15.42 0.59
CA LEU A 9 -3.80 15.87 1.62
C LEU A 9 -5.23 15.39 1.40
N PRO A 10 -5.79 15.38 0.18
CA PRO A 10 -7.13 14.84 -0.04
C PRO A 10 -7.25 13.38 0.41
N THR A 11 -6.25 12.55 0.11
CA THR A 11 -6.19 11.15 0.57
C THR A 11 -6.09 11.09 2.10
N VAL A 12 -5.24 11.92 2.73
CA VAL A 12 -5.14 12.00 4.20
C VAL A 12 -6.47 12.38 4.83
N GLN A 13 -7.17 13.38 4.28
CA GLN A 13 -8.47 13.82 4.77
C GLN A 13 -9.50 12.70 4.69
N GLN A 14 -9.52 11.95 3.58
CA GLN A 14 -10.39 10.79 3.44
C GLN A 14 -10.05 9.70 4.45
N ILE A 15 -8.77 9.38 4.65
CA ILE A 15 -8.35 8.42 5.68
C ILE A 15 -8.87 8.87 7.04
N VAL A 16 -8.63 10.12 7.43
CA VAL A 16 -9.03 10.65 8.74
C VAL A 16 -10.55 10.62 8.92
N LYS A 17 -11.30 10.96 7.87
CA LYS A 17 -12.77 10.97 7.87
C LYS A 17 -13.34 9.56 8.06
N GLU A 18 -12.78 8.58 7.36
CA GLU A 18 -13.39 7.26 7.27
C GLU A 18 -12.85 6.25 8.31
N THR A 19 -11.93 6.67 9.18
CA THR A 19 -11.32 5.79 10.18
C THR A 19 -11.15 6.50 11.52
N SER A 20 -11.03 5.73 12.60
CA SER A 20 -10.65 6.20 13.93
C SER A 20 -9.13 6.16 14.13
N ALA A 21 -8.62 6.87 15.15
CA ALA A 21 -7.19 6.87 15.48
C ALA A 21 -6.64 5.49 15.92
N LYS A 22 -7.52 4.53 16.26
CA LYS A 22 -7.14 3.16 16.62
C LYS A 22 -7.08 2.24 15.40
N ASP A 23 -7.71 2.63 14.29
CA ASP A 23 -7.71 1.84 13.08
C ASP A 23 -6.33 1.82 12.43
N ARG A 24 -6.10 0.71 11.75
CA ARG A 24 -4.90 0.49 10.95
C ARG A 24 -5.24 0.61 9.48
N ILE A 25 -4.31 1.13 8.70
CA ILE A 25 -4.43 1.21 7.25
C ILE A 25 -3.26 0.48 6.61
N PHE A 26 -3.42 0.11 5.35
CA PHE A 26 -2.35 -0.43 4.54
C PHE A 26 -2.18 0.42 3.27
N VAL A 27 -0.96 0.82 2.97
CA VAL A 27 -0.62 1.57 1.77
C VAL A 27 0.20 0.67 0.86
N TRP A 28 -0.39 0.24 -0.25
CA TRP A 28 0.31 -0.51 -1.30
C TRP A 28 1.10 0.46 -2.16
N GLY A 29 2.40 0.57 -1.89
CA GLY A 29 3.29 1.53 -2.53
C GLY A 29 4.45 1.94 -1.63
N SER A 30 4.95 3.17 -1.82
CA SER A 30 6.00 3.76 -0.99
C SER A 30 5.67 5.19 -0.58
N THR A 31 4.51 5.35 0.07
CA THR A 31 3.91 6.65 0.42
C THR A 31 3.76 6.79 1.95
N PRO A 32 4.86 6.76 2.73
CA PRO A 32 4.81 6.75 4.19
C PRO A 32 4.12 7.97 4.80
N GLN A 33 4.12 9.10 4.08
CA GLN A 33 3.44 10.32 4.51
C GLN A 33 1.95 10.12 4.79
N LEU A 34 1.28 9.16 4.13
CA LEU A 34 -0.12 8.88 4.42
C LEU A 34 -0.32 8.37 5.84
N TYR A 35 0.60 7.57 6.39
CA TYR A 35 0.55 7.14 7.79
C TYR A 35 0.80 8.32 8.74
N SER A 36 1.87 9.08 8.50
CA SER A 36 2.28 10.18 9.38
C SER A 36 1.22 11.29 9.46
N PHE A 37 0.69 11.73 8.32
CA PHE A 37 -0.24 12.86 8.27
C PHE A 37 -1.68 12.47 8.61
N SER A 38 -2.06 11.20 8.47
CA SER A 38 -3.37 10.72 8.96
C SER A 38 -3.35 10.29 10.43
N GLY A 39 -2.17 10.12 11.03
CA GLY A 39 -2.02 9.57 12.37
C GLY A 39 -2.56 8.14 12.50
N ARG A 40 -2.61 7.37 11.41
CA ARG A 40 -3.07 5.97 11.42
C ARG A 40 -1.91 5.00 11.53
N ARG A 41 -2.15 3.92 12.28
CA ARG A 41 -1.16 2.87 12.47
C ARG A 41 -1.05 2.04 11.19
N MET A 42 0.14 1.52 10.91
CA MET A 42 0.34 0.57 9.82
C MET A 42 -0.33 -0.76 10.17
N ALA A 43 -0.98 -1.40 9.19
CA ALA A 43 -1.53 -2.74 9.32
C ALA A 43 -0.43 -3.80 9.34
N THR A 44 0.67 -3.55 8.64
CA THR A 44 1.82 -4.45 8.57
C THR A 44 3.10 -3.73 8.98
N ARG A 45 4.15 -4.50 9.28
CA ARG A 45 5.49 -3.95 9.59
C ARG A 45 6.16 -3.25 8.42
N PHE A 46 5.60 -3.37 7.21
CA PHE A 46 6.20 -2.83 5.99
C PHE A 46 5.67 -1.43 5.71
N VAL A 47 6.51 -0.42 5.98
CA VAL A 47 6.23 0.99 5.66
C VAL A 47 6.14 1.25 4.15
N SER A 48 6.81 0.42 3.36
CA SER A 48 6.83 0.44 1.89
C SER A 48 6.83 -1.00 1.36
N CYS A 49 6.19 -1.20 0.21
CA CYS A 49 6.00 -2.52 -0.39
C CYS A 49 7.23 -3.02 -1.17
N THR A 50 8.34 -2.28 -1.18
CA THR A 50 9.56 -2.61 -1.94
C THR A 50 10.12 -3.98 -1.56
N HIS A 51 10.02 -4.34 -0.27
CA HIS A 51 10.48 -5.62 0.24
C HIS A 51 9.65 -6.81 -0.25
N LEU A 52 8.34 -6.59 -0.38
CA LEU A 52 7.38 -7.61 -0.84
C LEU A 52 7.55 -7.93 -2.33
N VAL A 53 8.07 -6.97 -3.10
CA VAL A 53 8.20 -7.09 -4.55
C VAL A 53 9.66 -7.24 -5.02
N GLY A 54 10.60 -7.37 -4.08
CA GLY A 54 12.03 -7.53 -4.38
C GLY A 54 12.66 -6.32 -5.07
N ALA A 55 12.06 -5.13 -4.94
CA ALA A 55 12.49 -3.94 -5.68
C ALA A 55 13.47 -3.09 -4.86
N TYR A 56 14.68 -3.60 -4.68
CA TYR A 56 15.77 -2.93 -3.98
C TYR A 56 16.66 -2.11 -4.93
N ALA A 57 17.07 -0.93 -4.47
CA ALA A 57 18.23 -0.15 -4.94
C ALA A 57 18.43 -0.01 -6.46
N SER A 58 17.45 0.56 -7.18
CA SER A 58 17.60 1.00 -8.58
C SER A 58 18.20 -0.05 -9.53
N ARG A 59 17.92 -1.34 -9.29
CA ARG A 59 18.37 -2.40 -10.20
C ARG A 59 17.79 -2.15 -11.60
N PRO A 60 18.56 -2.42 -12.67
CA PRO A 60 18.10 -2.20 -14.04
C PRO A 60 16.71 -2.78 -14.25
N ARG A 61 15.85 -2.01 -14.92
CA ARG A 61 14.45 -2.37 -15.22
C ARG A 61 14.34 -3.69 -16.00
N GLU A 62 15.46 -4.14 -16.57
CA GLU A 62 15.65 -5.37 -17.34
C GLU A 62 15.65 -6.66 -16.50
N VAL A 63 15.75 -6.58 -15.17
CA VAL A 63 15.52 -7.74 -14.31
C VAL A 63 14.03 -8.05 -14.33
N ARG A 64 13.64 -8.90 -15.31
CA ARG A 64 12.25 -9.25 -15.62
C ARG A 64 11.55 -9.97 -14.48
N ASP A 65 12.29 -10.71 -13.67
CA ASP A 65 11.75 -11.38 -12.50
C ASP A 65 12.42 -10.90 -11.20
N ARG A 66 11.72 -10.02 -10.48
CA ARG A 66 12.16 -9.54 -9.17
C ARG A 66 11.85 -10.54 -8.06
N ALA A 67 11.15 -11.65 -8.34
CA ALA A 67 10.81 -12.66 -7.33
C ALA A 67 12.06 -13.24 -6.67
N GLU A 68 13.15 -13.42 -7.43
CA GLU A 68 14.44 -13.91 -6.91
C GLU A 68 15.11 -12.93 -5.93
N SER A 69 14.69 -11.66 -5.94
CA SER A 69 15.20 -10.63 -5.04
C SER A 69 14.33 -10.42 -3.81
N VAL A 70 13.22 -11.15 -3.67
CA VAL A 70 12.36 -11.08 -2.48
C VAL A 70 13.08 -11.75 -1.31
N ILE A 71 13.21 -11.04 -0.20
CA ILE A 71 13.79 -11.63 1.01
C ILE A 71 12.87 -12.76 1.49
N PRO A 72 13.40 -13.98 1.72
CA PRO A 72 12.60 -15.11 2.19
C PRO A 72 11.81 -14.77 3.47
N GLY A 73 10.56 -15.24 3.54
CA GLY A 73 9.67 -15.03 4.69
C GLY A 73 8.99 -13.66 4.75
N THR A 74 9.29 -12.72 3.85
CA THR A 74 8.63 -11.39 3.86
C THR A 74 7.12 -11.48 3.64
N TRP A 75 6.67 -12.33 2.74
CA TRP A 75 5.24 -12.57 2.51
C TRP A 75 4.57 -13.27 3.69
N ASP A 76 5.25 -14.20 4.37
CA ASP A 76 4.70 -14.85 5.58
C ASP A 76 4.56 -13.85 6.73
N MET A 77 5.56 -12.98 6.94
CA MET A 77 5.48 -11.90 7.91
C MET A 77 4.36 -10.91 7.58
N PHE A 78 4.20 -10.58 6.30
CA PHE A 78 3.11 -9.72 5.83
C PHE A 78 1.76 -10.34 6.13
N GLN A 79 1.60 -11.63 5.83
CA GLN A 79 0.39 -12.40 6.05
C GLN A 79 0.02 -12.43 7.54
N ALA A 80 0.99 -12.76 8.39
CA ALA A 80 0.80 -12.79 9.85
C ALA A 80 0.38 -11.43 10.43
N ASP A 81 1.01 -10.35 9.96
CA ASP A 81 0.63 -9.00 10.41
C ASP A 81 -0.78 -8.63 9.94
N TRP A 82 -1.13 -8.94 8.69
CA TRP A 82 -2.46 -8.65 8.12
C TRP A 82 -3.57 -9.41 8.85
N GLU A 83 -3.34 -10.68 9.18
CA GLU A 83 -4.29 -11.51 9.91
C GLU A 83 -4.48 -11.03 11.35
N ALA A 84 -3.40 -10.64 12.02
CA ALA A 84 -3.47 -10.05 13.36
C ALA A 84 -4.11 -8.65 13.36
N HIS A 85 -3.96 -7.91 12.26
CA HIS A 85 -4.30 -6.50 12.16
C HIS A 85 -4.91 -6.11 10.81
N PRO A 86 -6.09 -6.66 10.44
CA PRO A 86 -6.66 -6.41 9.12
C PRO A 86 -6.92 -4.91 8.93
N PRO A 87 -6.44 -4.29 7.84
CA PRO A 87 -6.60 -2.85 7.63
C PRO A 87 -8.08 -2.47 7.51
N ALA A 88 -8.44 -1.31 8.05
CA ALA A 88 -9.75 -0.70 7.78
C ALA A 88 -9.82 -0.14 6.36
N LEU A 89 -8.69 0.40 5.87
CA LEU A 89 -8.53 0.93 4.52
C LEU A 89 -7.25 0.41 3.87
N ILE A 90 -7.34 0.13 2.57
CA ILE A 90 -6.19 -0.08 1.69
C ILE A 90 -6.10 1.11 0.74
N ILE A 91 -4.92 1.71 0.61
CA ILE A 91 -4.63 2.77 -0.35
C ILE A 91 -3.71 2.19 -1.42
N ASP A 92 -4.22 2.05 -2.63
CA ASP A 92 -3.50 1.48 -3.76
C ASP A 92 -2.84 2.58 -4.60
N MET A 93 -1.52 2.68 -4.47
CA MET A 93 -0.71 3.64 -5.23
C MET A 93 -0.31 3.09 -6.60
N SER A 94 -0.56 1.81 -6.90
CA SER A 94 -0.22 1.22 -8.20
C SER A 94 -1.03 1.80 -9.36
N THR A 95 -2.13 2.50 -9.06
CA THR A 95 -2.96 3.17 -10.05
C THR A 95 -2.44 4.55 -10.48
N VAL A 96 -1.47 5.13 -9.74
CA VAL A 96 -0.95 6.50 -10.01
C VAL A 96 0.55 6.58 -10.16
N ASP A 97 1.30 5.65 -9.57
CA ASP A 97 2.76 5.65 -9.63
C ASP A 97 3.24 4.66 -10.70
N PRO A 98 3.99 5.11 -11.74
CA PRO A 98 4.45 4.24 -12.82
C PRO A 98 5.36 3.09 -12.39
N PHE A 99 6.08 3.21 -11.27
CA PHE A 99 6.86 2.12 -10.72
C PHE A 99 5.95 1.08 -10.07
N TRP A 100 4.95 1.52 -9.31
CA TRP A 100 3.99 0.62 -8.67
C TRP A 100 2.99 0.00 -9.64
N ALA A 101 2.71 0.64 -10.79
CA ALA A 101 1.86 0.11 -11.85
C ALA A 101 2.36 -1.24 -12.42
N ALA A 102 3.66 -1.52 -12.36
CA ALA A 102 4.22 -2.84 -12.71
C ALA A 102 3.95 -3.93 -11.66
N HIS A 103 3.41 -3.52 -10.51
CA HIS A 103 3.18 -4.34 -9.33
C HIS A 103 1.73 -4.14 -8.80
N PRO A 104 0.67 -4.35 -9.61
CA PRO A 104 -0.69 -4.22 -9.11
C PRO A 104 -0.94 -5.25 -8.01
N MET A 105 -1.74 -4.91 -6.99
CA MET A 105 -2.01 -5.82 -5.85
C MET A 105 -2.53 -7.19 -6.31
N THR A 106 -3.36 -7.20 -7.36
CA THR A 106 -3.92 -8.43 -7.96
C THR A 106 -2.87 -9.34 -8.59
N ARG A 107 -1.62 -8.92 -8.76
CA ARG A 107 -0.50 -9.79 -9.21
C ARG A 107 -0.11 -10.79 -8.13
N TYR A 108 -0.24 -10.43 -6.85
CA TYR A 108 0.26 -11.21 -5.72
C TYR A 108 -0.85 -12.08 -5.12
N PRO A 109 -0.69 -13.42 -5.06
CA PRO A 109 -1.74 -14.32 -4.55
C PRO A 109 -2.26 -13.95 -3.16
N VAL A 110 -1.37 -13.59 -2.24
CA VAL A 110 -1.73 -13.21 -0.86
C VAL A 110 -2.64 -11.98 -0.84
N LEU A 111 -2.25 -10.90 -1.53
CA LEU A 111 -3.08 -9.69 -1.61
C LEU A 111 -4.39 -9.94 -2.33
N ARG A 112 -4.35 -10.67 -3.45
CA ARG A 112 -5.55 -11.01 -4.23
C ARG A 112 -6.57 -11.78 -3.38
N ALA A 113 -6.12 -12.69 -2.51
CA ALA A 113 -6.99 -13.39 -1.57
C ALA A 113 -7.62 -12.43 -0.56
N TYR A 114 -6.84 -11.49 -0.02
CA TYR A 114 -7.38 -10.51 0.94
C TYR A 114 -8.34 -9.50 0.33
N LEU A 115 -8.11 -9.07 -0.91
CA LEU A 115 -8.97 -8.09 -1.60
C LEU A 115 -10.43 -8.56 -1.74
N ALA A 116 -10.71 -9.86 -1.68
CA ALA A 116 -12.07 -10.39 -1.66
C ALA A 116 -12.89 -9.89 -0.45
N ASN A 117 -12.23 -9.48 0.64
CA ASN A 117 -12.87 -8.95 1.85
C ASN A 117 -12.94 -7.41 1.85
N TYR A 118 -12.70 -6.77 0.71
CA TYR A 118 -12.71 -5.32 0.58
C TYR A 118 -13.55 -4.90 -0.64
N ARG A 119 -14.20 -3.74 -0.54
CA ARG A 119 -14.85 -3.07 -1.66
C ARG A 119 -14.11 -1.79 -2.02
N VAL A 120 -14.21 -1.35 -3.27
CA VAL A 120 -13.75 -0.02 -3.65
C VAL A 120 -14.63 1.01 -2.96
N GLU A 121 -14.01 1.88 -2.17
CA GLU A 121 -14.67 2.98 -1.46
C GLU A 121 -14.66 4.26 -2.30
N GLY A 122 -13.60 4.47 -3.09
CA GLY A 122 -13.49 5.62 -3.98
C GLY A 122 -12.12 5.74 -4.64
N VAL A 123 -11.97 6.78 -5.43
CA VAL A 123 -10.72 7.14 -6.11
C VAL A 123 -10.39 8.60 -5.82
N ILE A 124 -9.19 8.88 -5.32
CA ILE A 124 -8.72 10.24 -4.98
C ILE A 124 -7.40 10.49 -5.71
N ASN A 125 -7.35 11.52 -6.55
CA ASN A 125 -6.18 11.83 -7.37
C ASN A 125 -5.65 10.63 -8.18
N GLY A 126 -6.55 9.69 -8.52
CA GLY A 126 -6.25 8.43 -9.20
C GLY A 126 -5.89 7.26 -8.26
N GLU A 127 -5.60 7.50 -6.98
CA GLU A 127 -5.34 6.46 -5.97
C GLU A 127 -6.65 5.74 -5.66
N THR A 128 -6.66 4.41 -5.75
CA THR A 128 -7.86 3.63 -5.39
C THR A 128 -7.85 3.32 -3.90
N ILE A 129 -8.94 3.64 -3.21
CA ILE A 129 -9.12 3.35 -1.80
C ILE A 129 -10.11 2.20 -1.67
N TYR A 130 -9.71 1.15 -0.95
CA TYR A 130 -10.57 0.02 -0.63
C TYR A 130 -10.95 0.05 0.85
N ARG A 131 -12.20 -0.29 1.15
CA ARG A 131 -12.75 -0.42 2.51
C ARG A 131 -13.03 -1.87 2.82
N ARG A 132 -12.66 -2.29 4.02
CA ARG A 132 -13.01 -3.62 4.54
C ARG A 132 -14.54 -3.77 4.61
N LEU A 133 -15.05 -4.93 4.20
CA LEU A 133 -16.48 -5.26 4.24
C LEU A 133 -17.02 -5.32 5.68
#